data_AF-A0A1U8ASI8-F1
#
_entry.id   AF-A0A1U8ASI8-F1
#
_cell.length_a   1.000
_cell.length_b   1.000
_cell.length_c   1.000
_cell.angle_alpha   90.00
_cell.angle_beta   90.00
_cell.angle_gamma   90.00
#
_symmetry.space_group_name_H-M   'P 1'
#
loop_
_entity.id
_entity.type
_entity.pdbx_description
1 polymer ?
#
loop_
_entity_poly.entity_id
_entity_poly.type
_entity_poly.pdbx_seq_one_letter_code
_entity_poly.pdbx_strand_id
1 'polypeptide(L)'
;MAWELLLWLISFFVSIALLALVIYQLICLSDLEFDALNPYDTSSRINLVVIPEFVMQGALCTLFLLTWHWFLFLITVPVTFYHVRLYLRRKHLLDVTEIFRLVNEEKKYRMVKLGFYLVLFFIVIYRLVVVAVTLLIDEDVDMHESYTF
;
A
#
# COMPACT_ATOMS: atom_id res chain seq x y z
N MET A 1 -16.40 -16.80 -5.94
CA MET A 1 -15.80 -17.72 -4.95
C MET A 1 -14.28 -17.69 -5.03
N ALA A 2 -13.61 -18.48 -5.87
CA ALA A 2 -12.13 -18.53 -5.90
C ALA A 2 -11.43 -17.24 -6.40
N TRP A 3 -12.00 -16.55 -7.39
CA TRP A 3 -11.41 -15.31 -7.94
C TRP A 3 -11.35 -14.17 -6.91
N GLU A 4 -12.38 -14.05 -6.08
CA GLU A 4 -12.42 -13.09 -4.97
C GLU A 4 -11.31 -13.39 -3.96
N LEU A 5 -11.14 -14.66 -3.57
CA LEU A 5 -10.07 -15.05 -2.65
C LEU A 5 -8.69 -14.71 -3.22
N LEU A 6 -8.43 -15.01 -4.51
CA LEU A 6 -7.18 -14.65 -5.18
C LEU A 6 -6.94 -13.13 -5.14
N LEU A 7 -7.97 -12.33 -5.42
CA LEU A 7 -7.90 -10.87 -5.38
C LEU A 7 -7.52 -10.37 -3.99
N TRP A 8 -8.19 -10.85 -2.94
CA TRP A 8 -7.89 -10.44 -1.56
C TRP A 8 -6.51 -10.90 -1.12
N LEU A 9 -6.07 -12.07 -1.58
CA LEU A 9 -4.73 -12.59 -1.31
C LEU A 9 -3.64 -11.72 -1.98
N ILE A 10 -3.81 -11.38 -3.26
CA ILE A 10 -2.90 -10.46 -3.97
C ILE A 10 -2.88 -9.10 -3.28
N SER A 11 -4.06 -8.57 -2.95
CA SER A 11 -4.19 -7.28 -2.27
C SER A 11 -3.50 -7.28 -0.91
N PHE A 12 -3.53 -8.40 -0.19
CA PHE A 12 -2.85 -8.58 1.09
C PHE A 12 -1.33 -8.49 0.93
N PHE A 13 -0.74 -9.23 0.00
CA PHE A 13 0.70 -9.17 -0.25
C PHE A 13 1.16 -7.80 -0.73
N VAL A 14 0.39 -7.15 -1.62
CA VAL A 14 0.70 -5.79 -2.08
C VAL A 14 0.60 -4.79 -0.93
N SER A 15 -0.39 -4.92 -0.04
CA SER A 15 -0.53 -4.04 1.14
C SER A 15 0.66 -4.17 2.10
N ILE A 16 1.14 -5.39 2.33
CA ILE A 16 2.37 -5.62 3.12
C ILE A 16 3.58 -4.98 2.45
N ALA A 17 3.73 -5.17 1.13
CA ALA A 17 4.82 -4.56 0.38
C ALA A 17 4.79 -3.03 0.50
N LEU A 18 3.62 -2.40 0.35
CA LEU A 18 3.45 -0.95 0.51
C LEU A 18 3.84 -0.47 1.93
N LEU A 19 3.41 -1.20 2.97
CA LEU A 19 3.81 -0.90 4.35
C LEU A 19 5.33 -1.00 4.53
N ALA A 20 5.95 -2.07 4.03
CA ALA A 20 7.39 -2.28 4.12
C ALA A 20 8.17 -1.17 3.40
N LEU A 21 7.73 -0.75 2.20
CA LEU A 21 8.35 0.33 1.45
C LEU A 21 8.26 1.67 2.20
N VAL A 22 7.11 2.00 2.80
CA VAL A 22 6.97 3.25 3.59
C VAL A 22 7.79 3.21 4.87
N ILE A 23 7.82 2.08 5.57
CA ILE A 23 8.64 1.91 6.77
C ILE A 23 10.13 2.04 6.41
N TYR A 24 10.58 1.42 5.32
CA TYR A 24 11.95 1.57 4.84
C TYR A 24 12.32 3.03 4.57
N GLN A 25 11.43 3.78 3.89
CA GLN A 25 11.63 5.20 3.64
C GLN A 25 11.71 6.02 4.95
N LEU A 26 10.87 5.69 5.95
CA LEU A 26 10.89 6.35 7.26
C LEU A 26 12.17 6.06 8.04
N ILE A 27 12.69 4.82 7.98
CA ILE A 27 13.98 4.46 8.59
C ILE A 27 15.10 5.26 7.93
N CYS A 28 15.19 5.27 6.59
CA CYS A 28 16.20 6.06 5.88
C CYS A 28 16.13 7.56 6.25
N LEU A 29 14.92 8.11 6.40
CA LEU A 29 14.73 9.50 6.78
C LEU A 29 15.13 9.76 8.24
N SER A 30 14.90 8.80 9.13
CA SER A 30 15.31 8.87 10.53
C SER A 30 16.83 8.74 10.68
N ASP A 31 17.47 7.84 9.93
CA ASP A 31 18.94 7.70 9.92
C ASP A 31 19.63 8.97 9.42
N LEU A 32 18.99 9.68 8.48
CA LEU A 32 19.46 10.99 8.01
C LEU A 32 19.34 12.08 9.09
N GLU A 33 18.29 12.04 9.92
CA GLU A 33 18.08 12.99 11.02
C GLU A 33 19.11 12.82 12.15
N PHE A 34 19.57 11.59 12.39
CA PHE A 34 20.61 11.26 13.37
C PHE A 34 22.04 11.41 12.83
N ASP A 35 22.20 12.00 11.65
CA ASP A 35 23.50 12.26 10.98
C ASP A 35 24.31 10.97 10.72
N ALA A 36 23.63 9.82 10.62
CA ALA A 36 24.26 8.50 10.48
C ALA A 36 24.60 8.15 9.02
N LEU A 37 23.96 8.80 8.04
CA LEU A 37 24.11 8.53 6.61
C LEU A 37 24.23 9.82 5.80
N ASN A 38 24.98 9.75 4.70
CA ASN A 38 25.13 10.86 3.77
C ASN A 38 23.77 11.20 3.10
N PRO A 39 23.33 12.48 3.09
CA PRO A 39 22.10 12.91 2.43
C PRO A 39 22.01 12.50 0.96
N TYR A 40 23.13 12.40 0.24
CA TYR A 40 23.16 11.96 -1.14
C TYR A 40 22.74 10.48 -1.28
N ASP A 41 23.32 9.61 -0.45
CA ASP A 41 23.04 8.17 -0.48
C ASP A 41 21.61 7.87 -0.05
N THR A 42 21.14 8.52 1.01
CA THR A 42 19.77 8.39 1.50
C THR A 42 18.75 8.85 0.45
N SER A 43 18.97 9.99 -0.20
CA SER A 43 18.05 10.50 -1.22
C SER A 43 17.97 9.58 -2.44
N SER A 44 19.09 9.03 -2.88
CA SER A 44 19.15 8.06 -3.99
C SER A 44 18.37 6.78 -3.66
N ARG A 45 18.55 6.23 -2.44
CA ARG A 45 17.83 5.04 -1.97
C ARG A 45 16.32 5.28 -1.89
N ILE A 46 15.90 6.39 -1.28
CA ILE A 46 14.47 6.71 -1.17
C ILE A 46 13.85 6.91 -2.56
N ASN A 47 14.56 7.55 -3.47
CA ASN A 47 14.07 7.78 -4.82
C ASN A 47 13.85 6.49 -5.60
N LEU A 48 14.77 5.52 -5.46
CA LEU A 48 14.64 4.20 -6.08
C LEU A 48 13.44 3.42 -5.54
N VAL A 49 13.06 3.64 -4.28
CA VAL A 49 11.95 2.96 -3.59
C VAL A 49 10.60 3.68 -3.79
N VAL A 50 10.60 4.98 -4.07
CA VAL A 50 9.39 5.78 -4.29
C VAL A 50 8.64 5.36 -5.56
N ILE A 51 9.36 5.06 -6.63
CA ILE A 51 8.76 4.64 -7.91
C ILE A 51 7.98 3.31 -7.77
N PRO A 52 8.57 2.22 -7.25
CA PRO A 52 7.84 0.97 -7.08
C PRO A 52 6.65 1.12 -6.11
N GLU A 53 6.74 1.98 -5.10
CA GLU A 53 5.60 2.29 -4.23
C GLU A 53 4.42 2.87 -5.02
N PHE A 54 4.67 3.86 -5.89
CA PHE A 54 3.61 4.50 -6.69
C PHE A 54 3.00 3.53 -7.70
N VAL A 55 3.84 2.68 -8.30
CA VAL A 55 3.37 1.64 -9.22
C VAL A 55 2.49 0.63 -8.50
N MET A 56 2.91 0.14 -7.33
CA MET A 56 2.13 -0.81 -6.54
C MET A 56 0.79 -0.21 -6.06
N GLN A 57 0.80 1.04 -5.59
CA GLN A 57 -0.42 1.73 -5.18
C GLN A 57 -1.38 1.95 -6.36
N GLY A 58 -0.86 2.38 -7.51
CA GLY A 58 -1.64 2.56 -8.74
C GLY A 58 -2.22 1.24 -9.26
N ALA A 59 -1.44 0.16 -9.20
CA ALA A 59 -1.89 -1.19 -9.55
C ALA A 59 -3.02 -1.66 -8.63
N LEU A 60 -2.88 -1.48 -7.31
CA LEU A 60 -3.90 -1.84 -6.33
C LEU A 60 -5.21 -1.05 -6.54
N CYS A 61 -5.10 0.25 -6.79
CA CYS A 61 -6.24 1.12 -7.11
C CYS A 61 -6.96 0.66 -8.40
N THR A 62 -6.20 0.32 -9.44
CA THR A 62 -6.75 -0.19 -10.70
C THR A 62 -7.41 -1.56 -10.54
N LEU A 63 -6.83 -2.44 -9.72
CA LEU A 63 -7.40 -3.74 -9.39
C LEU A 63 -8.76 -3.59 -8.67
N PHE A 64 -8.90 -2.65 -7.73
CA PHE A 64 -10.19 -2.38 -7.08
C PHE A 64 -11.23 -1.78 -8.01
N LEU A 65 -10.81 -0.98 -9.00
CA LEU A 65 -11.71 -0.46 -10.03
C LEU A 65 -12.25 -1.58 -10.93
N LEU A 66 -11.38 -2.47 -11.40
CA LEU A 66 -11.75 -3.58 -12.29
C LEU A 66 -12.67 -4.60 -11.63
N THR A 67 -12.57 -4.72 -10.30
CA THR A 67 -13.29 -5.71 -9.51
C THR A 67 -14.56 -5.13 -8.88
N TRP A 68 -14.98 -3.94 -9.31
CA TRP A 68 -16.21 -3.25 -8.88
C TRP A 68 -16.28 -2.95 -7.37
N HIS A 69 -15.13 -2.90 -6.70
CA HIS A 69 -15.03 -2.57 -5.27
C HIS A 69 -14.99 -1.05 -5.06
N TRP A 70 -16.10 -0.38 -5.40
CA TRP A 70 -16.22 1.09 -5.42
C TRP A 70 -15.83 1.79 -4.12
N PHE A 71 -16.16 1.21 -2.96
CA PHE A 71 -15.84 1.81 -1.66
C PHE A 71 -14.32 1.89 -1.42
N LEU A 72 -13.61 0.79 -1.68
CA LEU A 72 -12.15 0.74 -1.54
C LEU A 72 -11.43 1.56 -2.61
N PHE A 73 -11.97 1.57 -3.82
CA PHE A 73 -11.50 2.46 -4.87
C PHE A 73 -11.61 3.92 -4.43
N LEU A 74 -12.76 4.35 -3.91
CA LEU A 74 -12.96 5.74 -3.49
C LEU A 74 -12.01 6.17 -2.36
N ILE A 75 -11.66 5.25 -1.46
CA ILE A 75 -10.65 5.48 -0.41
C ILE A 75 -9.24 5.59 -0.98
N THR A 76 -8.88 4.77 -1.97
CA THR A 76 -7.52 4.70 -2.56
C THR A 76 -7.25 5.73 -3.65
N VAL A 77 -8.30 6.28 -4.27
CA VAL A 77 -8.22 7.29 -5.33
C VAL A 77 -7.53 8.59 -4.90
N PRO A 78 -7.87 9.23 -3.76
CA PRO A 78 -7.22 10.47 -3.34
C PRO A 78 -5.70 10.33 -3.19
N VAL A 79 -5.25 9.20 -2.64
CA VAL A 79 -3.83 8.89 -2.46
C VAL A 79 -3.14 8.69 -3.81
N THR A 80 -3.76 7.89 -4.68
CA THR A 80 -3.24 7.62 -6.03
C THR A 80 -3.18 8.90 -6.86
N PHE A 81 -4.21 9.75 -6.79
CA PHE A 81 -4.23 11.05 -7.45
C PHE A 81 -3.12 11.97 -6.94
N TYR A 82 -2.86 11.98 -5.63
CA TYR A 82 -1.75 12.73 -5.07
C TYR A 82 -0.40 12.24 -5.61
N HIS A 83 -0.16 10.92 -5.68
CA HIS A 83 1.06 10.35 -6.26
C HIS A 83 1.23 10.74 -7.72
N VAL A 84 0.16 10.62 -8.53
CA VAL A 84 0.18 11.02 -9.96
C VAL A 84 0.50 12.51 -10.10
N ARG A 85 -0.12 13.37 -9.28
CA ARG A 85 0.15 14.81 -9.30
C ARG A 85 1.60 15.12 -8.92
N LEU A 86 2.17 14.40 -7.96
CA LEU A 86 3.57 14.55 -7.54
C LEU A 86 4.53 14.09 -8.64
N TYR A 87 4.21 12.98 -9.31
CA TYR A 87 4.95 12.46 -10.46
C TYR A 87 4.97 13.46 -11.62
N LEU A 88 3.80 14.00 -12.00
CA LEU A 88 3.66 15.00 -13.07
C LEU A 88 4.44 16.29 -12.78
N ARG A 89 4.51 16.71 -11.52
CA ARG A 89 5.29 17.89 -11.11
C ARG A 89 6.79 17.62 -10.99
N ARG A 90 7.26 16.39 -11.27
CA ARG A 90 8.64 15.92 -11.05
C ARG A 90 9.17 16.15 -9.63
N LYS A 91 8.28 16.36 -8.65
CA LYS A 91 8.60 16.53 -7.23
C LYS A 91 8.62 15.20 -6.46
N HIS A 92 8.68 14.07 -7.17
CA HIS A 92 8.80 12.75 -6.55
C HIS A 92 10.25 12.44 -6.13
N LEU A 93 11.22 13.14 -6.73
CA LEU A 93 12.63 13.07 -6.38
C LEU A 93 12.89 13.90 -5.13
N LEU A 94 13.57 13.33 -4.14
CA LEU A 94 14.10 14.08 -3.01
C LEU A 94 15.36 14.84 -3.45
N ASP A 95 15.35 16.15 -3.32
CA ASP A 95 16.52 16.99 -3.57
C ASP A 95 17.41 17.02 -2.32
N VAL A 96 18.66 16.61 -2.49
CA VAL A 96 19.70 16.55 -1.46
C VAL A 96 19.93 17.93 -0.82
N THR A 97 19.73 19.01 -1.58
CA THR A 97 20.01 20.38 -1.12
C THR A 97 18.94 20.95 -0.18
N GLU A 98 17.69 20.50 -0.30
CA GLU A 98 16.59 20.96 0.55
C GLU A 98 16.15 19.92 1.60
N ILE A 99 16.70 18.70 1.57
CA ILE A 99 16.21 17.58 2.38
C ILE A 99 16.25 17.87 3.87
N PHE A 100 17.30 18.48 4.41
CA PHE A 100 17.38 18.83 5.84
C PHE A 100 16.36 19.90 6.25
N ARG A 101 16.00 20.81 5.35
CA ARG A 101 15.00 21.84 5.63
C ARG A 101 13.58 21.28 5.63
N LEU A 102 13.33 20.27 4.80
CA LEU A 102 12.01 19.66 4.59
C LEU A 102 11.83 18.32 5.32
N VAL A 103 12.86 17.79 5.98
CA VAL A 103 12.87 16.44 6.57
C VAL A 103 11.70 16.21 7.53
N ASN A 104 11.38 17.19 8.37
CA ASN A 104 10.29 17.12 9.34
C ASN A 104 8.91 17.06 8.66
N GLU A 105 8.71 17.85 7.59
CA GLU A 105 7.46 17.87 6.83
C GLU A 105 7.30 16.58 6.01
N GLU A 106 8.37 16.13 5.35
CA GLU A 106 8.41 14.86 4.61
C GLU A 106 8.14 13.66 5.52
N LYS A 107 8.70 13.64 6.73
CA LYS A 107 8.46 12.61 7.75
C LYS A 107 7.01 12.58 8.16
N LYS A 108 6.42 13.74 8.44
CA LYS A 108 5.01 13.87 8.81
C LYS A 108 4.08 13.39 7.69
N TYR A 109 4.38 13.77 6.44
CA TYR A 109 3.64 13.27 5.29
C TYR A 109 3.72 11.74 5.15
N ARG A 110 4.91 11.16 5.30
CA ARG A 110 5.11 9.70 5.24
C ARG A 110 4.47 8.96 6.42
N MET A 111 4.42 9.57 7.60
CA MET A 111 3.69 9.03 8.77
C MET A 111 2.18 9.00 8.54
N VAL A 112 1.60 10.05 7.95
CA VAL A 112 0.18 10.05 7.56
C VAL A 112 -0.09 8.97 6.51
N LYS A 113 0.82 8.81 5.53
CA LYS A 113 0.73 7.76 4.53
C LYS A 113 0.79 6.36 5.14
N LEU A 114 1.69 6.14 6.11
CA LEU A 114 1.78 4.90 6.87
C LEU A 114 0.45 4.58 7.57
N GLY A 115 -0.14 5.56 8.25
CA GLY A 115 -1.45 5.41 8.90
C GLY A 115 -2.54 5.00 7.90
N PHE A 116 -2.55 5.62 6.71
CA PHE A 116 -3.48 5.25 5.65
C PHE A 116 -3.28 3.80 5.16
N TYR A 117 -2.05 3.38 4.89
CA TYR A 117 -1.76 2.01 4.47
C TYR A 117 -2.04 0.97 5.57
N LEU A 118 -1.89 1.33 6.85
CA LEU A 118 -2.29 0.47 7.97
C LEU A 118 -3.81 0.26 7.99
N VAL A 119 -4.60 1.33 7.86
CA VAL A 119 -6.06 1.22 7.77
C VAL A 119 -6.47 0.36 6.57
N LEU A 120 -5.86 0.59 5.41
CA LEU A 120 -6.10 -0.21 4.21
C LEU A 120 -5.78 -1.69 4.44
N PHE A 121 -4.64 -1.98 5.09
CA PHE A 121 -4.21 -3.33 5.41
C PHE A 121 -5.21 -4.06 6.32
N PHE A 122 -5.73 -3.41 7.35
CA PHE A 122 -6.77 -3.99 8.21
C PHE A 122 -8.07 -4.28 7.44
N ILE A 123 -8.48 -3.39 6.53
CA ILE A 123 -9.66 -3.62 5.69
C ILE A 123 -9.44 -4.83 4.76
N VAL A 124 -8.26 -4.93 4.15
CA VAL A 124 -7.91 -6.06 3.28
C VAL A 124 -7.91 -7.38 4.05
N ILE A 125 -7.33 -7.42 5.26
CA ILE A 125 -7.38 -8.61 6.12
C ILE A 125 -8.81 -8.98 6.45
N TYR A 126 -9.64 -8.02 6.90
CA TYR A 126 -11.01 -8.29 7.26
C TYR A 126 -11.78 -8.93 6.10
N ARG A 127 -11.63 -8.38 4.89
CA ARG A 127 -12.29 -8.90 3.69
C ARG A 127 -11.75 -10.27 3.28
N LEU A 128 -10.44 -10.49 3.38
CA LEU A 128 -9.82 -11.79 3.12
C LEU A 128 -10.38 -12.87 4.04
N VAL A 129 -10.48 -12.58 5.34
CA VAL A 129 -11.03 -13.53 6.34
C VAL A 129 -12.50 -13.82 6.07
N VAL A 130 -13.31 -12.79 5.79
CA VAL A 130 -14.74 -12.99 5.48
C VAL A 130 -14.91 -13.90 4.26
N VAL A 131 -14.19 -13.64 3.16
CA VAL A 131 -14.29 -14.45 1.95
C VAL A 131 -13.79 -15.89 2.20
N ALA A 132 -12.69 -16.05 2.93
CA ALA A 132 -12.17 -17.37 3.28
C ALA A 132 -13.16 -18.17 4.13
N VAL A 133 -13.77 -17.55 5.14
CA VAL A 133 -14.77 -18.22 6.00
C VAL A 133 -16.04 -18.57 5.21
N THR A 134 -16.54 -17.66 4.37
CA THR A 134 -17.71 -17.96 3.52
C THR A 134 -17.44 -19.12 2.56
N LEU A 135 -16.23 -19.23 2.03
CA LEU A 135 -15.85 -20.37 1.17
C LEU A 135 -15.85 -21.69 1.92
N LEU A 136 -15.30 -21.72 3.14
CA LEU A 136 -15.28 -22.93 3.97
C LEU A 136 -16.70 -23.39 4.33
N ILE A 137 -17.58 -22.44 4.66
CA ILE A 137 -18.98 -22.76 4.99
C ILE A 137 -19.71 -23.32 3.78
N ASP A 138 -19.48 -22.79 2.58
CA ASP A 138 -20.12 -23.27 1.35
C ASP A 138 -19.67 -24.70 0.99
N GLU A 139 -18.37 -25.01 1.16
CA GLU A 139 -17.83 -26.37 0.98
C GLU A 139 -18.44 -27.38 1.97
N ASP A 140 -18.64 -26.99 3.23
CA ASP A 140 -19.26 -27.84 4.25
C ASP A 140 -20.75 -28.11 3.93
N VAL A 141 -21.47 -27.11 3.40
CA VAL A 141 -22.90 -27.25 3.01
C VAL A 141 -23.07 -28.16 1.80
N ASP A 142 -22.26 -27.97 0.75
CA ASP A 142 -22.30 -28.79 -0.46
C ASP A 142 -22.00 -30.28 -0.16
N MET A 143 -21.05 -30.54 0.75
CA MET A 143 -20.77 -31.89 1.23
C MET A 143 -22.01 -32.49 1.90
N HIS A 144 -22.68 -31.75 2.78
CA HIS A 144 -23.87 -32.25 3.48
C HIS A 144 -25.08 -32.54 2.55
N GLU A 145 -25.31 -31.75 1.50
CA GLU A 145 -26.35 -32.06 0.50
C GLU A 145 -26.01 -33.32 -0.30
N SER A 146 -24.74 -33.56 -0.61
CA SER A 146 -24.31 -34.75 -1.37
C SER A 146 -24.54 -36.09 -0.65
N TYR A 147 -24.59 -36.10 0.69
CA TYR A 147 -24.83 -37.30 1.50
C TYR A 147 -26.30 -37.54 1.87
N THR A 148 -27.19 -36.60 1.55
CA THR A 148 -28.62 -36.67 1.91
C THR A 148 -29.53 -37.15 0.76
N PHE A 149 -28.94 -37.58 -0.37
CA PHE A 149 -29.62 -38.21 -1.50
C PHE A 149 -29.26 -39.70 -1.67
#